data_AF-A0A534RGF3-F1
#
_entry.id   AF-A0A534RGF3-F1
#
_cell.length_a   1.000
_cell.length_b   1.000
_cell.length_c   1.000
_cell.angle_alpha   90.00
_cell.angle_beta   90.00
_cell.angle_gamma   90.00
#
_symmetry.space_group_name_H-M   'P 1'
#
loop_
_entity.id
_entity.type
_entity.pdbx_description
1 polymer ?
#
loop_
_entity_poly.entity_id
_entity_poly.type
_entity_poly.pdbx_seq_one_letter_code
_entity_poly.pdbx_strand_id
1 'polypeptide(L)'
;MRASEGARPLCATLLAVVLHLPFVLRYDLHFQPDFAISMLMSRAIALEGDRPIFFWAQAYLGTYGCYLTALLFRLFGVSVILACLVSLLIWACGVGLATALAARL
;
A
#
# COMPACT_ATOMS: atom_id res chain seq x y z
N MET A 1 22.59 -24.51 8.10
CA MET A 1 21.71 -24.32 6.93
C MET A 1 20.46 -23.45 7.21
N ARG A 2 20.46 -22.52 8.20
CA ARG A 2 19.29 -21.64 8.50
C ARG A 2 19.31 -20.25 7.84
N ALA A 3 20.46 -19.78 7.37
CA ALA A 3 20.59 -18.44 6.77
C ALA A 3 19.88 -18.30 5.41
N SER A 4 19.77 -19.38 4.63
CA SER A 4 19.10 -19.37 3.32
C SER A 4 17.57 -19.31 3.41
N GLU A 5 16.98 -19.67 4.55
CA GLU A 5 15.53 -19.69 4.73
C GLU A 5 14.96 -18.30 4.98
N GLY A 6 15.68 -17.45 5.74
CA GLY A 6 15.32 -16.05 5.96
C GLY A 6 15.58 -15.15 4.75
N ALA A 7 16.53 -15.53 3.88
CA ALA A 7 16.85 -14.75 2.69
C ALA A 7 15.71 -14.77 1.64
N ARG A 8 14.98 -15.88 1.53
CA ARG A 8 13.89 -16.05 0.54
C ARG A 8 12.75 -15.04 0.68
N PRO A 9 12.11 -14.85 1.85
CA PRO A 9 11.04 -13.87 1.99
C PRO A 9 11.54 -12.44 1.80
N LEU A 10 12.74 -12.12 2.28
CA LEU A 10 13.35 -10.81 2.06
C LEU A 10 13.59 -10.54 0.57
N CYS A 11 14.14 -11.50 -0.16
CA CYS A 11 14.34 -11.40 -1.60
C CYS A 11 13.01 -11.21 -2.34
N ALA A 12 11.96 -11.93 -1.93
CA ALA A 12 10.64 -11.80 -2.53
C ALA A 12 10.02 -10.41 -2.30
N THR A 13 10.13 -9.87 -1.08
CA THR A 13 9.69 -8.50 -0.77
C THR A 13 10.46 -7.46 -1.57
N LEU A 14 11.79 -7.56 -1.61
CA LEU A 14 12.62 -6.63 -2.39
C LEU A 14 12.30 -6.70 -3.88
N LEU A 15 12.13 -7.91 -4.42
CA LEU A 15 11.75 -8.10 -5.81
C LEU A 15 10.36 -7.49 -6.09
N ALA A 16 9.38 -7.68 -5.22
CA ALA A 16 8.06 -7.08 -5.36
C ALA A 16 8.12 -5.55 -5.42
N VAL A 17 8.93 -4.93 -4.55
CA VAL A 17 9.14 -3.46 -4.58
C VAL A 17 9.79 -3.04 -5.90
N VAL A 18 10.90 -3.65 -6.29
CA VAL A 18 11.67 -3.26 -7.49
C VAL A 18 10.82 -3.39 -8.75
N LEU A 19 10.05 -4.47 -8.89
CA LEU A 19 9.20 -4.70 -10.06
C LEU A 19 8.07 -3.67 -10.19
N HIS A 20 7.53 -3.19 -9.07
CA HIS A 20 6.39 -2.26 -9.08
C HIS A 20 6.80 -0.79 -8.96
N LEU A 21 8.04 -0.49 -8.59
CA LEU A 21 8.54 0.88 -8.44
C LEU A 21 8.36 1.74 -9.71
N PRO A 22 8.58 1.24 -10.94
CA PRO A 22 8.34 2.03 -12.16
C PRO A 22 6.89 2.50 -12.28
N PHE A 23 5.93 1.71 -11.80
CA PHE A 23 4.52 2.06 -11.80
C PHE A 23 4.24 3.16 -10.76
N VAL A 24 4.81 3.08 -9.56
CA VAL A 24 4.69 4.19 -8.59
C VAL A 24 5.20 5.52 -9.18
N LEU A 25 6.30 5.48 -9.94
CA LEU A 25 6.91 6.68 -10.55
C LEU A 25 6.17 7.16 -11.81
N ARG A 26 5.59 6.26 -12.59
CA ARG A 26 4.80 6.54 -13.80
C ARG A 26 3.31 6.30 -13.56
N TYR A 27 2.81 6.77 -12.42
CA TYR A 27 1.41 6.62 -12.03
C TYR A 27 0.47 7.16 -13.11
N ASP A 28 0.90 8.17 -13.87
CA ASP A 28 0.18 8.77 -14.99
C ASP A 28 -0.28 7.76 -16.05
N LEU A 29 0.45 6.65 -16.23
CA LEU A 29 0.13 5.64 -17.24
C LEU A 29 -0.92 4.60 -16.82
N HIS A 30 -1.24 4.49 -15.52
CA HIS A 30 -2.14 3.45 -14.98
C HIS A 30 -2.93 3.92 -13.75
N PHE A 31 -3.11 5.23 -13.58
CA PHE A 31 -3.90 5.78 -12.48
C PHE A 31 -5.38 5.43 -12.68
N GLN A 32 -5.87 4.46 -11.91
CA GLN A 32 -7.22 3.93 -12.03
C GLN A 32 -8.22 4.65 -11.12
N PRO A 33 -9.52 4.70 -11.48
CA PRO A 33 -10.56 5.34 -10.67
C PRO A 33 -10.66 4.80 -9.24
N ASP A 34 -10.53 3.49 -9.05
CA ASP A 34 -10.61 2.87 -7.72
C ASP A 34 -9.51 3.39 -6.78
N PHE A 35 -8.30 3.52 -7.33
CA PHE A 35 -7.18 4.08 -6.60
C PHE A 35 -7.36 5.58 -6.33
N ALA A 36 -7.93 6.33 -7.27
CA ALA A 36 -8.26 7.74 -7.08
C ALA A 36 -9.23 7.96 -5.91
N ILE A 37 -10.27 7.13 -5.80
CA ILE A 37 -11.22 7.18 -4.67
C ILE A 37 -10.49 6.93 -3.35
N SER A 38 -9.59 5.94 -3.29
CA SER A 38 -8.81 5.66 -2.08
C SER A 38 -7.96 6.86 -1.63
N MET A 39 -7.39 7.59 -2.59
CA MET A 39 -6.59 8.78 -2.31
C MET A 39 -7.45 9.97 -1.86
N LEU A 40 -8.59 10.21 -2.50
CA LEU A 40 -9.53 11.26 -2.10
C LEU A 40 -10.05 11.00 -0.68
N MET A 41 -10.37 9.75 -0.38
CA MET A 41 -10.77 9.32 0.96
C MET A 41 -9.65 9.53 1.98
N SER A 42 -8.41 9.16 1.65
CA SER A 42 -7.24 9.41 2.51
C SER A 42 -7.02 10.91 2.76
N ARG A 43 -7.23 11.74 1.74
CA ARG A 43 -7.17 13.21 1.85
C ARG A 43 -8.27 13.76 2.75
N ALA A 44 -9.51 13.29 2.62
CA ALA A 44 -10.62 13.71 3.48
C ALA A 44 -10.37 13.34 4.95
N ILE A 45 -9.86 12.14 5.22
CA ILE A 45 -9.44 11.75 6.58
C ILE A 45 -8.33 12.69 7.11
N ALA A 46 -7.33 13.00 6.28
CA ALA A 46 -6.18 13.79 6.68
C ALA A 46 -6.49 15.28 6.93
N LEU A 47 -7.31 15.90 6.07
CA LEU A 47 -7.52 17.34 6.01
C LEU A 47 -8.89 17.78 6.51
N GLU A 48 -9.93 16.98 6.25
CA GLU A 48 -11.33 17.31 6.58
C GLU A 48 -11.75 16.65 7.91
N GLY A 49 -10.95 15.72 8.42
CA GLY A 49 -11.19 15.04 9.70
C GLY A 49 -12.24 13.94 9.62
N ASP A 50 -12.50 13.45 8.40
CA ASP A 50 -13.49 12.41 8.14
C ASP A 50 -13.07 11.10 8.83
N ARG A 51 -14.05 10.33 9.34
CA ARG A 51 -13.77 9.07 10.08
C ARG A 51 -14.57 7.86 9.56
N PRO A 52 -14.36 7.49 8.29
CA PRO A 52 -15.07 6.39 7.66
C PRO A 52 -14.56 5.02 8.15
N ILE A 53 -15.49 4.18 8.60
CA ILE A 53 -15.21 2.79 8.95
C ILE A 53 -15.15 1.90 7.70
N PHE A 54 -16.01 2.20 6.71
CA PHE A 54 -16.09 1.50 5.44
C PHE A 54 -15.66 2.40 4.29
N PHE A 55 -15.12 1.76 3.24
CA PHE A 55 -14.69 2.45 2.04
C PHE A 55 -15.89 3.11 1.34
N TRP A 56 -15.67 4.30 0.77
CA TRP A 56 -16.75 5.05 0.12
C TRP A 56 -17.42 4.22 -0.97
N ALA A 57 -18.75 4.14 -0.94
CA ALA A 57 -19.58 3.31 -1.82
C ALA A 57 -19.30 1.79 -1.78
N GLN A 58 -18.49 1.30 -0.84
CA GLN A 58 -18.11 -0.11 -0.71
C GLN A 58 -18.19 -0.54 0.76
N ALA A 59 -19.41 -0.77 1.25
CA ALA A 59 -19.69 -1.15 2.64
C ALA A 59 -19.10 -2.50 3.08
N TYR A 60 -18.51 -3.26 2.16
CA TYR A 60 -17.84 -4.54 2.43
C TYR A 60 -16.31 -4.41 2.58
N LEU A 61 -15.73 -3.23 2.28
CA LEU A 61 -14.29 -3.01 2.29
C LEU A 61 -13.89 -2.08 3.44
N GLY A 62 -12.86 -2.46 4.19
CA GLY A 62 -12.30 -1.65 5.28
C GLY A 62 -11.41 -0.51 4.79
N THR A 63 -11.13 0.45 5.68
CA THR A 63 -10.45 1.73 5.34
C THR A 63 -9.03 1.84 5.88
N TYR A 64 -8.46 0.74 6.36
CA TYR A 64 -7.15 0.73 7.04
C TYR A 64 -6.02 1.33 6.18
N GLY A 65 -5.99 1.01 4.89
CA GLY A 65 -5.01 1.58 3.95
C GLY A 65 -5.17 3.09 3.78
N CYS A 66 -6.42 3.60 3.81
CA CYS A 66 -6.70 5.02 3.71
C CYS A 66 -6.26 5.77 4.98
N TYR A 67 -6.43 5.17 6.16
CA TYR A 67 -5.94 5.77 7.41
C TYR A 67 -4.42 5.85 7.48
N LEU A 68 -3.71 4.80 7.03
CA LEU A 68 -2.25 4.82 6.98
C LEU A 68 -1.76 5.89 5.99
N THR A 69 -2.38 5.97 4.83
CA THR A 69 -2.07 7.00 3.83
C THR A 69 -2.38 8.40 4.35
N ALA A 70 -3.51 8.59 5.04
CA ALA A 70 -3.91 9.86 5.64
C ALA A 70 -2.90 10.33 6.71
N LEU A 71 -2.38 9.42 7.54
CA LEU A 71 -1.32 9.73 8.49
C LEU A 71 -0.08 10.30 7.77
N LEU A 72 0.36 9.64 6.70
CA LEU A 72 1.52 10.09 5.93
C LEU A 72 1.23 11.38 5.16
N PHE A 73 0.01 11.60 4.69
CA PHE A 73 -0.40 12.88 4.11
C PHE A 73 -0.30 14.04 5.11
N ARG A 74 -0.59 13.81 6.39
CA ARG A 74 -0.40 14.83 7.43
C ARG A 74 1.07 15.15 7.69
N LEU A 75 1.97 14.18 7.50
CA LEU A 75 3.40 14.36 7.75
C LEU A 75 4.16 14.95 6.56
N PHE A 76 3.83 14.53 5.34
CA PHE A 76 4.60 14.83 4.13
C PHE A 76 3.81 15.62 3.08
N GLY A 77 2.54 15.92 3.34
CA GLY A 77 1.62 16.53 2.38
C GLY A 77 0.94 15.51 1.48
N VAL A 78 -0.11 15.97 0.79
CA VAL A 78 -0.89 15.13 -0.14
C VAL A 78 -0.09 14.90 -1.41
N SER A 79 0.14 13.63 -1.77
CA SER A 79 0.88 13.25 -2.96
C SER A 79 0.40 11.92 -3.52
N VAL A 80 0.23 11.85 -4.84
CA VAL A 80 -0.16 10.62 -5.54
C VAL A 80 0.91 9.54 -5.37
N ILE A 81 2.18 9.92 -5.57
CA ILE A 81 3.32 9.01 -5.45
C ILE A 81 3.38 8.44 -4.03
N LEU A 82 3.13 9.27 -3.01
CA LEU A 82 3.13 8.82 -1.63
C LEU A 82 2.04 7.77 -1.37
N ALA A 83 0.82 7.99 -1.86
CA ALA A 83 -0.26 6.99 -1.74
C ALA A 83 0.09 5.70 -2.49
N CYS A 84 0.66 5.80 -3.70
CA CYS A 84 1.08 4.63 -4.48
C CYS A 84 2.17 3.85 -3.75
N LEU A 85 3.11 4.54 -3.10
CA LEU A 85 4.18 3.94 -2.33
C LEU A 85 3.64 3.22 -1.07
N VAL A 86 2.65 3.78 -0.38
CA VAL A 86 1.98 3.10 0.73
C VAL A 86 1.32 1.80 0.27
N SER A 87 0.55 1.85 -0.82
CA SER A 87 -0.08 0.66 -1.41
C SER A 87 0.95 -0.41 -1.79
N LEU A 88 2.06 0.00 -2.42
CA LEU A 88 3.16 -0.89 -2.77
C LEU A 88 3.80 -1.53 -1.53
N LEU A 89 4.06 -0.78 -0.47
CA LEU A 89 4.68 -1.32 0.74
C LEU A 89 3.78 -2.32 1.46
N ILE A 90 2.46 -2.07 1.51
CA ILE A 90 1.48 -3.02 2.04
C ILE A 90 1.51 -4.31 1.22
N TRP A 91 1.48 -4.20 -0.12
CA TRP A 91 1.57 -5.35 -1.02
C TRP A 91 2.87 -6.15 -0.82
N ALA A 92 4.02 -5.48 -0.81
CA ALA A 92 5.32 -6.10 -0.66
C ALA A 92 5.49 -6.79 0.71
N CYS A 93 4.90 -6.22 1.77
CA CYS A 93 4.82 -6.84 3.07
C CYS A 93 3.96 -8.12 3.03
N GLY A 94 2.83 -8.09 2.33
CA GLY A 94 1.98 -9.27 2.11
C GLY A 94 2.72 -10.39 1.38
N VAL A 95 3.46 -10.08 0.32
CA VAL A 95 4.31 -11.03 -0.41
C VAL A 95 5.38 -11.66 0.50
N GLY A 96 6.07 -10.83 1.29
CA GLY A 96 7.08 -11.31 2.24
C GLY A 96 6.49 -12.25 3.29
N LEU A 97 5.34 -11.89 3.85
CA LEU A 97 4.64 -12.72 4.82
C LEU A 97 4.18 -14.05 4.21
N ALA A 98 3.56 -14.00 3.03
CA ALA A 98 3.07 -15.19 2.34
C ALA A 98 4.21 -16.17 2.01
N THR A 99 5.34 -15.66 1.51
CA THR A 99 6.52 -16.49 1.22
C THR A 99 7.18 -17.05 2.47
N ALA A 100 7.21 -16.29 3.57
CA ALA A 100 7.70 -16.77 4.85
C ALA A 100 6.82 -17.89 5.44
N LEU A 101 5.50 -17.78 5.29
CA LEU A 101 4.55 -18.81 5.71
C LEU A 101 4.65 -20.06 4.83
N ALA A 102 4.70 -19.88 3.50
CA ALA A 102 4.84 -20.98 2.55
C ALA A 102 6.16 -21.76 2.74
N ALA A 103 7.24 -21.09 3.15
CA ALA A 103 8.51 -21.75 3.46
C ALA A 103 8.46 -22.58 4.76
N ARG A 104 7.40 -22.47 5.56
CA ARG A 104 7.19 -23.21 6.81
C ARG A 104 6.17 -24.35 6.69
N LEU A 105 5.42 -24.41 5.60
CA LEU A 105 4.50 -25.50 5.28
C LEU A 105 5.24 -26.65 4.59
#